data_AF-A0A2M6Z3I8-F1
#
_entry.id   AF-A0A2M6Z3I8-F1
#
_cell.length_a   1.000
_cell.length_b   1.000
_cell.length_c   1.000
_cell.angle_alpha   90.00
_cell.angle_beta   90.00
_cell.angle_gamma   90.00
#
_symmetry.space_group_name_H-M   'P 1'
#
loop_
_entity.id
_entity.type
_entity.pdbx_description
1 polymer ?
#
loop_
_entity_poly.entity_id
_entity_poly.type
_entity_poly.pdbx_seq_one_letter_code
_entity_poly.pdbx_strand_id
1 'polypeptide(L)'
;MKKFVLQLQRIFIPCKENNYRPKFLDSKFLIYYFIFLFILKFISFSSLFILPKSVYFADITKTRLVELTNKTRETLGLQSLKVNPLLEKAAELKAQDMFSKGYFSHYSPTGISPWYWIKLADYNYRSAGENLAIGFLDSNEVVNAWEDSPSHRENILNSNYSEIGIAVVKGEFLGNKTYVVVQMFASPKIKQETIFEEEKTTTSQTITGTTITLESTTSSTTSSEIAGISSLPEENINKDLKFNFYKFLAIDYDDLLRKIIFYSLIIIAAALIINIFVKFNIQYPDLIIKAVAVIILLCVFNYFDKFSMLQLISHNFMI
;
A
#
# COMPACT_ATOMS: atom_id res chain seq x y z
N MET A 1 21.95 32.16 -17.37
CA MET A 1 22.66 31.10 -16.62
C MET A 1 23.66 31.62 -15.57
N LYS A 2 24.75 32.34 -15.91
CA LYS A 2 25.77 32.78 -14.91
C LYS A 2 25.21 33.57 -13.70
N LYS A 3 24.29 34.52 -13.91
CA LYS A 3 23.66 35.29 -12.81
C LYS A 3 22.86 34.41 -11.85
N PHE A 4 22.17 33.39 -12.35
CA PHE A 4 21.37 32.48 -11.54
C PHE A 4 22.24 31.57 -10.66
N VAL A 5 23.31 31.03 -11.23
CA VAL A 5 24.29 30.21 -10.47
C VAL A 5 24.94 31.03 -9.35
N LEU A 6 25.33 32.28 -9.63
CA LEU A 6 25.89 33.19 -8.62
C LEU A 6 24.88 33.54 -7.51
N GLN A 7 23.59 33.65 -7.84
CA GLN A 7 22.54 33.85 -6.84
C GLN A 7 22.37 32.62 -5.94
N LEU A 8 22.35 31.41 -6.50
CA LEU A 8 22.28 30.17 -5.72
C LEU A 8 23.48 30.02 -4.78
N GLN A 9 24.69 30.29 -5.27
CA GLN A 9 25.91 30.20 -4.46
C GLN A 9 25.83 31.11 -3.22
N ARG A 10 25.34 32.34 -3.36
CA ARG A 10 25.18 33.26 -2.22
C ARG A 10 24.13 32.83 -1.20
N ILE A 11 23.17 32.00 -1.60
CA ILE A 11 22.10 31.51 -0.73
C ILE A 11 22.60 30.33 0.12
N PHE A 12 23.31 29.39 -0.50
CA PHE A 12 23.68 28.11 0.11
C PHE A 12 25.13 28.02 0.60
N ILE A 13 26.07 28.73 -0.03
CA ILE A 13 27.50 28.58 0.21
C ILE A 13 28.03 29.83 0.94
N PRO A 14 28.82 29.68 2.02
CA PRO A 14 29.52 30.81 2.64
C PRO A 14 30.57 31.37 1.67
N CYS A 15 30.45 32.65 1.31
CA CYS A 15 31.37 33.34 0.44
C CYS A 15 31.58 34.79 0.88
N LYS A 16 32.58 35.47 0.32
CA LYS A 16 32.89 36.86 0.72
C LYS A 16 31.70 37.79 0.48
N GLU A 17 30.91 37.54 -0.57
CA GLU A 17 29.76 38.34 -0.99
C GLU A 17 28.54 38.21 -0.06
N ASN A 18 28.46 37.15 0.76
CA ASN A 18 27.44 36.99 1.79
C ASN A 18 28.01 37.06 3.21
N ASN A 19 29.21 37.64 3.37
CA ASN A 19 29.93 37.70 4.65
C ASN A 19 30.08 36.31 5.31
N TYR A 20 30.22 35.26 4.53
CA TYR A 20 30.26 33.86 4.99
C TYR A 20 29.02 33.45 5.82
N ARG A 21 27.89 34.15 5.63
CA ARG A 21 26.61 33.86 6.28
C ARG A 21 25.58 33.48 5.21
N PRO A 22 25.46 32.17 4.88
CA PRO A 22 24.50 31.71 3.88
C PRO A 22 23.07 32.02 4.33
N LYS A 23 22.27 32.61 3.43
CA LYS A 23 20.89 33.02 3.72
C LYS A 23 19.97 31.84 4.05
N PHE A 24 20.26 30.65 3.52
CA PHE A 24 19.50 29.43 3.79
C PHE A 24 19.56 28.99 5.26
N LEU A 25 20.66 29.28 5.96
CA LEU A 25 20.79 28.99 7.40
C LEU A 25 20.38 30.19 8.28
N ASP A 26 19.93 31.30 7.67
CA ASP A 26 19.53 32.46 8.44
C ASP A 26 18.26 32.18 9.27
N SER A 27 18.19 32.79 10.45
CA SER A 27 17.16 32.52 11.45
C SER A 27 15.75 32.75 10.90
N LYS A 28 15.56 33.79 10.08
CA LYS A 28 14.26 34.08 9.47
C LYS A 28 13.82 32.96 8.55
N PHE A 29 14.72 32.50 7.67
CA PHE A 29 14.42 31.42 6.74
C PHE A 29 14.07 30.13 7.48
N LEU A 30 14.89 29.71 8.45
CA LEU A 30 14.66 28.49 9.21
C LEU A 30 13.33 28.53 9.99
N ILE A 31 12.97 29.69 10.57
CA ILE A 31 11.70 29.87 11.28
C ILE A 31 10.52 29.78 10.30
N TYR A 32 10.56 30.49 9.17
CA TYR A 32 9.48 30.42 8.17
C TYR A 32 9.33 29.00 7.60
N TYR A 33 10.45 28.32 7.37
CA TYR A 33 10.45 26.95 6.91
C TYR A 33 9.83 26.00 7.93
N PHE A 34 10.18 26.15 9.20
CA PHE A 34 9.58 25.36 10.27
C PHE A 34 8.07 25.62 10.40
N ILE A 35 7.63 26.88 10.35
CA ILE A 35 6.20 27.24 10.37
C ILE A 35 5.47 26.62 9.18
N PHE A 36 6.08 26.65 7.99
CA PHE A 36 5.54 26.01 6.81
C PHE A 36 5.34 24.49 7.00
N LEU A 37 6.35 23.79 7.52
CA LEU A 37 6.23 22.35 7.83
C LEU A 37 5.19 22.08 8.94
N PHE A 38 5.09 22.97 9.93
CA PHE A 38 4.07 22.89 10.97
C PHE A 38 2.67 23.00 10.38
N ILE A 39 2.44 23.94 9.46
CA ILE A 39 1.16 24.11 8.76
C ILE A 39 0.83 22.86 7.94
N LEU A 40 1.79 22.32 7.17
CA LEU A 40 1.57 21.08 6.41
C LEU A 40 1.17 19.92 7.34
N LYS A 41 1.83 19.79 8.49
CA LYS A 41 1.47 18.74 9.45
C LYS A 41 0.12 18.98 10.11
N PHE A 42 -0.21 20.23 10.39
CA PHE A 42 -1.52 20.60 10.90
C PHE A 42 -2.63 20.28 9.87
N ILE A 43 -2.36 20.42 8.58
CA ILE A 43 -3.29 20.01 7.51
C ILE A 43 -3.51 18.49 7.55
N SER A 44 -2.45 17.68 7.66
CA SER A 44 -2.58 16.21 7.84
C SER A 44 -3.40 15.86 9.08
N PHE A 45 -3.12 16.53 10.20
CA PHE A 45 -3.86 16.25 11.43
C PHE A 45 -5.33 16.68 11.33
N SER A 46 -5.59 17.87 10.79
CA SER A 46 -6.95 18.38 10.63
C SER A 46 -7.77 17.54 9.68
N SER A 47 -7.14 16.95 8.65
CA SER A 47 -7.87 16.09 7.73
C SER A 47 -8.51 14.91 8.44
N LEU A 48 -7.95 14.41 9.56
CA LEU A 48 -8.54 13.31 10.36
C LEU A 48 -9.97 13.60 10.82
N PHE A 49 -10.27 14.87 11.09
CA PHE A 49 -11.57 15.32 11.57
C PHE A 49 -12.49 15.79 10.44
N ILE A 50 -11.92 16.27 9.33
CA ILE A 50 -12.66 16.88 8.22
C ILE A 50 -13.11 15.83 7.20
N LEU A 51 -12.28 14.83 6.93
CA LEU A 51 -12.58 13.82 5.92
C LEU A 51 -13.55 12.79 6.48
N PRO A 52 -14.57 12.38 5.70
CA PRO A 52 -15.48 11.33 6.14
C PRO A 52 -14.65 10.07 6.39
N LYS A 53 -14.97 9.33 7.47
CA LYS A 53 -14.26 8.09 7.81
C LYS A 53 -14.13 7.19 6.57
N SER A 54 -15.16 7.15 5.69
CA SER A 54 -15.22 6.46 4.38
C SER A 54 -13.96 6.62 3.51
N VAL A 55 -13.27 7.76 3.58
CA VAL A 55 -12.05 8.09 2.82
C VAL A 55 -10.79 7.50 3.47
N TYR A 56 -10.78 7.35 4.81
CA TYR A 56 -9.74 6.64 5.54
C TYR A 56 -9.82 5.13 5.37
N PHE A 57 -10.98 4.61 4.96
CA PHE A 57 -11.06 3.25 4.45
C PHE A 57 -10.57 3.28 3.01
N ALA A 58 -9.25 3.23 2.83
CA ALA A 58 -8.71 2.72 1.59
C ALA A 58 -9.19 1.27 1.50
N ASP A 59 -9.99 0.90 0.48
CA ASP A 59 -10.47 -0.48 0.41
C ASP A 59 -9.27 -1.42 0.55
N ILE A 60 -9.32 -2.29 1.57
CA ILE A 60 -8.38 -3.39 1.67
C ILE A 60 -8.69 -4.25 0.46
N THR A 61 -7.78 -4.28 -0.51
CA THR A 61 -8.00 -5.03 -1.75
C THR A 61 -7.08 -6.23 -1.81
N LYS A 62 -7.61 -7.35 -2.26
CA LYS A 62 -6.84 -8.57 -2.52
C LYS A 62 -5.62 -8.29 -3.39
N THR A 63 -5.84 -7.56 -4.48
CA THR A 63 -4.79 -7.18 -5.45
C THR A 63 -3.65 -6.40 -4.78
N ARG A 64 -3.97 -5.37 -3.99
CA ARG A 64 -2.95 -4.57 -3.33
C ARG A 64 -2.17 -5.35 -2.28
N LEU A 65 -2.85 -6.21 -1.52
CA LEU A 65 -2.19 -7.09 -0.53
C LEU A 65 -1.22 -8.07 -1.21
N VAL A 66 -1.60 -8.66 -2.36
CA VAL A 66 -0.72 -9.52 -3.15
C VAL A 66 0.48 -8.74 -3.68
N GLU A 67 0.27 -7.57 -4.27
CA GLU A 67 1.35 -6.70 -4.79
C GLU A 67 2.37 -6.37 -3.71
N LEU A 68 1.90 -5.93 -2.53
CA LEU A 68 2.76 -5.56 -1.41
C LEU A 68 3.53 -6.78 -0.88
N THR A 69 2.85 -7.93 -0.72
CA THR A 69 3.49 -9.18 -0.30
C THR A 69 4.60 -9.60 -1.28
N ASN A 70 4.33 -9.55 -2.58
CA ASN A 70 5.31 -9.90 -3.60
C ASN A 70 6.46 -8.89 -3.69
N LYS A 71 6.17 -7.59 -3.52
CA LYS A 71 7.21 -6.57 -3.42
C LYS A 71 8.19 -6.87 -2.28
N THR A 72 7.70 -7.26 -1.11
CA THR A 72 8.53 -7.63 0.04
C THR A 72 9.37 -8.89 -0.22
N ARG A 73 8.83 -9.85 -0.97
CA ARG A 73 9.58 -11.03 -1.40
C ARG A 73 10.68 -10.67 -2.40
N GLU A 74 10.36 -9.85 -3.39
CA GLU A 74 11.29 -9.42 -4.44
C GLU A 74 12.46 -8.60 -3.89
N THR A 75 12.24 -7.72 -2.91
CA THR A 75 13.32 -6.94 -2.27
C THR A 75 14.35 -7.82 -1.55
N LEU A 76 13.98 -9.05 -1.20
CA LEU A 76 14.84 -10.05 -0.57
C LEU A 76 15.27 -11.17 -1.53
N GLY A 77 15.03 -11.00 -2.84
CA GLY A 77 15.44 -11.96 -3.87
C GLY A 77 14.62 -13.25 -3.91
N LEU A 78 13.44 -13.28 -3.28
CA LEU A 78 12.51 -14.42 -3.33
C LEU A 78 11.60 -14.32 -4.55
N GLN A 79 11.14 -15.48 -5.05
CA GLN A 79 10.18 -15.53 -6.15
C GLN A 79 8.81 -15.01 -5.72
N SER A 80 8.19 -14.22 -6.60
CA SER A 80 6.82 -13.72 -6.44
C SER A 80 5.84 -14.90 -6.45
N LEU A 81 4.83 -14.82 -5.60
CA LEU A 81 3.77 -15.81 -5.46
C LEU A 81 2.71 -15.60 -6.54
N LYS A 82 2.24 -16.69 -7.14
CA LYS A 82 1.15 -16.68 -8.12
C LYS A 82 -0.21 -16.73 -7.41
N VAL A 83 -1.14 -15.86 -7.79
CA VAL A 83 -2.51 -15.92 -7.26
C VAL A 83 -3.19 -17.21 -7.70
N ASN A 84 -3.77 -17.95 -6.75
CA ASN A 84 -4.52 -19.18 -7.02
C ASN A 84 -5.99 -19.05 -6.53
N PRO A 85 -6.99 -19.18 -7.43
CA PRO A 85 -8.40 -19.05 -7.07
C PRO A 85 -8.90 -20.06 -6.02
N LEU A 86 -8.31 -21.25 -5.94
CA LEU A 86 -8.69 -22.25 -4.92
C LEU A 86 -8.20 -21.83 -3.53
N LEU A 87 -7.03 -21.18 -3.44
CA LEU A 87 -6.55 -20.60 -2.19
C LEU A 87 -7.37 -19.36 -1.80
N GLU A 88 -7.83 -18.55 -2.75
CA GLU A 88 -8.77 -17.46 -2.46
C GLU A 88 -10.09 -18.01 -1.89
N LYS A 89 -10.65 -19.06 -2.52
CA LYS A 89 -11.84 -19.76 -2.02
C LYS A 89 -11.62 -20.30 -0.59
N ALA A 90 -10.47 -20.91 -0.32
CA ALA A 90 -10.13 -21.38 1.03
C ALA A 90 -10.08 -20.23 2.05
N ALA A 91 -9.47 -19.11 1.69
CA ALA A 91 -9.41 -17.92 2.51
C ALA A 91 -10.81 -17.32 2.79
N GLU A 92 -11.68 -17.29 1.78
CA GLU A 92 -13.07 -16.80 1.90
C GLU A 92 -13.89 -17.67 2.84
N LEU A 93 -13.81 -19.00 2.69
CA LEU A 93 -14.50 -19.95 3.57
C LEU A 93 -14.05 -19.81 5.03
N LYS A 94 -12.74 -19.66 5.27
CA LYS A 94 -12.18 -19.41 6.60
C LYS A 94 -12.68 -18.09 7.19
N ALA A 95 -12.71 -17.02 6.40
CA ALA A 95 -13.19 -15.72 6.84
C ALA A 95 -14.68 -15.75 7.22
N GLN A 96 -15.50 -16.42 6.41
CA GLN A 96 -16.93 -16.63 6.69
C GLN A 96 -17.14 -17.46 7.97
N ASP A 97 -16.33 -18.50 8.20
CA ASP A 97 -16.39 -19.28 9.44
C ASP A 97 -16.08 -18.42 10.68
N MET A 98 -15.05 -17.58 10.59
CA MET A 98 -14.70 -16.63 11.67
C MET A 98 -15.84 -15.67 12.01
N PHE A 99 -16.50 -15.10 10.99
CA PHE A 99 -17.66 -14.23 11.23
C PHE A 99 -18.87 -14.99 11.77
N SER A 100 -19.23 -16.11 11.15
CA SER A 100 -20.44 -16.87 11.54
C SER A 100 -20.38 -17.42 12.97
N LYS A 101 -19.18 -17.72 13.47
CA LYS A 101 -18.95 -18.24 14.82
C LYS A 101 -18.38 -17.20 15.79
N GLY A 102 -18.21 -15.95 15.36
CA GLY A 102 -17.76 -14.84 16.21
C GLY A 102 -16.38 -15.05 16.83
N TYR A 103 -15.40 -15.54 16.06
CA TYR A 103 -14.04 -15.77 16.55
C TYR A 103 -12.97 -15.25 15.59
N PHE A 104 -11.78 -14.97 16.11
CA PHE A 104 -10.61 -14.60 15.31
C PHE A 104 -9.39 -15.40 15.78
N SER A 105 -9.09 -16.49 15.06
CA SER A 105 -8.01 -17.44 15.40
C SER A 105 -7.70 -18.35 14.22
N HIS A 106 -6.46 -18.84 14.15
CA HIS A 106 -6.05 -19.88 13.19
C HIS A 106 -6.90 -21.15 13.32
N TYR A 107 -7.21 -21.56 14.56
CA TYR A 107 -8.07 -22.72 14.85
C TYR A 107 -9.48 -22.26 15.20
N SER A 108 -10.49 -22.96 14.70
CA SER A 108 -11.87 -22.71 15.12
C SER A 108 -12.07 -23.06 16.61
N PRO A 109 -13.13 -22.56 17.25
CA PRO A 109 -13.50 -22.97 18.62
C PRO A 109 -13.70 -24.49 18.78
N THR A 110 -13.99 -25.19 17.69
CA THR A 110 -14.13 -26.65 17.62
C THR A 110 -12.84 -27.37 17.20
N GLY A 111 -11.71 -26.66 17.11
CA GLY A 111 -10.40 -27.22 16.78
C GLY A 111 -10.12 -27.44 15.29
N ILE A 112 -10.93 -26.89 14.38
CA ILE A 112 -10.70 -27.01 12.92
C ILE A 112 -9.46 -26.21 12.54
N SER A 113 -8.44 -26.89 12.01
CA SER A 113 -7.20 -26.29 11.52
C SER A 113 -7.41 -25.46 10.25
N PRO A 114 -6.57 -24.45 9.95
CA PRO A 114 -6.69 -23.66 8.72
C PRO A 114 -6.58 -24.50 7.44
N TRP A 115 -5.85 -25.61 7.50
CA TRP A 115 -5.66 -26.56 6.39
C TRP A 115 -6.93 -27.28 5.93
N TYR A 116 -7.94 -27.32 6.80
CA TYR A 116 -9.25 -27.85 6.45
C TYR A 116 -9.84 -27.08 5.27
N TRP A 117 -9.71 -25.75 5.25
CA TRP A 117 -10.29 -24.89 4.23
C TRP A 117 -9.58 -25.04 2.89
N ILE A 118 -8.26 -25.22 2.89
CA ILE A 118 -7.47 -25.50 1.68
C ILE A 118 -7.93 -26.83 1.05
N LYS A 119 -8.11 -27.87 1.87
CA LYS A 119 -8.63 -29.17 1.39
C LYS A 119 -10.08 -29.08 0.92
N LEU A 120 -10.92 -28.34 1.63
CA LEU A 120 -12.33 -28.15 1.28
C LEU A 120 -12.49 -27.36 -0.03
N ALA A 121 -11.53 -26.48 -0.34
CA ALA A 121 -11.43 -25.80 -1.63
C ALA A 121 -10.85 -26.68 -2.75
N ASP A 122 -10.60 -27.96 -2.49
CA ASP A 122 -10.03 -28.95 -3.42
C ASP A 122 -8.59 -28.63 -3.86
N TYR A 123 -7.83 -27.93 -3.02
CA TYR A 123 -6.42 -27.64 -3.26
C TYR A 123 -5.52 -28.67 -2.55
N ASN A 124 -4.71 -29.38 -3.33
CA ASN A 124 -3.77 -30.37 -2.81
C ASN A 124 -2.37 -29.78 -2.69
N TYR A 125 -1.90 -29.60 -1.45
CA TYR A 125 -0.66 -28.87 -1.15
C TYR A 125 0.44 -29.79 -0.61
N ARG A 126 1.69 -29.40 -0.83
CA ARG A 126 2.89 -29.95 -0.17
C ARG A 126 3.23 -29.17 1.10
N SER A 127 3.12 -27.85 1.02
CA SER A 127 3.37 -26.88 2.09
C SER A 127 2.24 -25.85 2.08
N ALA A 128 1.85 -25.35 3.24
CA ALA A 128 0.84 -24.30 3.37
C ALA A 128 1.12 -23.40 4.58
N GLY A 129 0.69 -22.15 4.48
CA GLY A 129 0.82 -21.11 5.51
C GLY A 129 -0.45 -20.25 5.60
N GLU A 130 -0.68 -19.61 6.74
CA GLU A 130 -1.80 -18.68 6.94
C GLU A 130 -1.34 -17.44 7.72
N ASN A 131 -1.72 -16.27 7.22
CA ASN A 131 -1.69 -15.02 7.96
C ASN A 131 -3.12 -14.48 8.11
N LEU A 132 -3.42 -13.91 9.27
CA LEU A 132 -4.71 -13.31 9.59
C LEU A 132 -4.53 -11.85 9.99
N ALA A 133 -5.49 -11.00 9.63
CA ALA A 133 -5.55 -9.62 10.11
C ALA A 133 -7.01 -9.19 10.31
N ILE A 134 -7.26 -8.34 11.30
CA ILE A 134 -8.58 -7.78 11.61
C ILE A 134 -8.41 -6.35 12.14
N GLY A 135 -9.37 -5.47 11.87
CA GLY A 135 -9.38 -4.11 12.43
C GLY A 135 -8.48 -3.10 11.69
N PHE A 136 -7.93 -3.48 10.55
CA PHE A 136 -7.14 -2.58 9.71
C PHE A 136 -8.03 -1.83 8.72
N LEU A 137 -7.52 -0.69 8.25
CA LEU A 137 -8.24 0.23 7.36
C LEU A 137 -7.54 0.44 6.01
N ASP A 138 -6.31 -0.05 5.85
CA ASP A 138 -5.52 0.06 4.63
C ASP A 138 -4.68 -1.20 4.37
N SER A 139 -4.44 -1.51 3.09
CA SER A 139 -3.67 -2.69 2.69
C SER A 139 -2.19 -2.59 3.09
N ASN A 140 -1.58 -1.39 3.10
CA ASN A 140 -0.20 -1.22 3.55
C ASN A 140 -0.09 -1.41 5.06
N GLU A 141 -1.07 -0.93 5.84
CA GLU A 141 -1.10 -1.18 7.28
C GLU A 141 -1.17 -2.69 7.61
N VAL A 142 -1.99 -3.45 6.89
CA VAL A 142 -2.07 -4.92 7.05
C VAL A 142 -0.72 -5.58 6.79
N VAL A 143 -0.07 -5.27 5.66
CA VAL A 143 1.20 -5.91 5.29
C VAL A 143 2.33 -5.48 6.23
N ASN A 144 2.40 -4.19 6.61
CA ASN A 144 3.37 -3.72 7.59
C ASN A 144 3.21 -4.43 8.94
N ALA A 145 1.96 -4.60 9.42
CA ALA A 145 1.70 -5.34 10.66
C ALA A 145 2.12 -6.82 10.58
N TRP A 146 1.95 -7.46 9.42
CA TRP A 146 2.48 -8.80 9.18
C TRP A 146 4.01 -8.83 9.12
N GLU A 147 4.66 -7.83 8.52
CA GLU A 147 6.11 -7.75 8.48
C GLU A 147 6.72 -7.48 9.86
N ASP A 148 6.09 -6.66 10.69
CA ASP A 148 6.54 -6.36 12.05
C ASP A 148 6.36 -7.56 13.00
N SER A 149 5.54 -8.54 12.62
CA SER A 149 5.30 -9.75 13.38
C SER A 149 6.18 -10.91 12.90
N PRO A 150 7.10 -11.46 13.73
CA PRO A 150 8.03 -12.49 13.30
C PRO A 150 7.38 -13.71 12.63
N SER A 151 6.27 -14.22 13.19
CA SER A 151 5.57 -15.40 12.65
C SER A 151 4.87 -15.11 11.32
N HIS A 152 4.25 -13.95 11.16
CA HIS A 152 3.58 -13.58 9.92
C HIS A 152 4.59 -13.27 8.81
N ARG A 153 5.70 -12.60 9.16
CA ARG A 153 6.83 -12.35 8.28
C ARG A 153 7.48 -13.65 7.81
N GLU A 154 7.61 -14.65 8.68
CA GLU A 154 8.13 -15.96 8.30
C GLU A 154 7.28 -16.60 7.20
N ASN A 155 5.95 -16.51 7.28
CA ASN A 155 5.07 -16.98 6.21
C ASN A 155 5.28 -16.20 4.89
N ILE A 156 5.34 -14.87 4.95
CA ILE A 156 5.56 -14.01 3.76
C ILE A 156 6.86 -14.39 3.06
N LEU A 157 7.91 -14.72 3.81
CA LEU A 157 9.25 -14.97 3.29
C LEU A 157 9.57 -16.45 3.09
N ASN A 158 8.64 -17.35 3.37
CA ASN A 158 8.89 -18.77 3.22
C ASN A 158 9.06 -19.10 1.73
N SER A 159 10.24 -19.61 1.38
CA SER A 159 10.60 -20.00 0.01
C SER A 159 9.92 -21.29 -0.44
N ASN A 160 9.27 -22.01 0.47
CA ASN A 160 8.52 -23.23 0.15
C ASN A 160 7.13 -22.95 -0.41
N TYR A 161 6.71 -21.68 -0.53
CA TYR A 161 5.42 -21.30 -1.13
C TYR A 161 5.64 -20.75 -2.54
N SER A 162 4.78 -21.15 -3.47
CA SER A 162 4.75 -20.67 -4.85
C SER A 162 3.44 -19.95 -5.21
N GLU A 163 2.40 -20.15 -4.40
CA GLU A 163 1.06 -19.63 -4.66
C GLU A 163 0.45 -18.94 -3.44
N ILE A 164 -0.46 -18.00 -3.70
CA ILE A 164 -1.13 -17.18 -2.70
C ILE A 164 -2.63 -17.07 -3.02
N GLY A 165 -3.46 -17.04 -1.99
CA GLY A 165 -4.86 -16.66 -2.08
C GLY A 165 -5.21 -15.76 -0.91
N ILE A 166 -5.94 -14.68 -1.17
CA ILE A 166 -6.34 -13.72 -0.14
C ILE A 166 -7.86 -13.58 -0.17
N ALA A 167 -8.47 -13.46 1.00
CA ALA A 167 -9.84 -13.01 1.15
C ALA A 167 -9.87 -11.75 2.01
N VAL A 168 -10.67 -10.78 1.60
CA VAL A 168 -10.99 -9.59 2.38
C VAL A 168 -12.49 -9.59 2.57
N VAL A 169 -12.95 -9.91 3.76
CA VAL A 169 -14.38 -10.05 4.05
C VAL A 169 -14.78 -8.99 5.07
N LYS A 170 -15.81 -8.22 4.72
CA LYS A 170 -16.42 -7.24 5.61
C LYS A 170 -17.46 -7.95 6.48
N GLY A 171 -17.44 -7.67 7.78
CA GLY A 171 -18.42 -8.19 8.72
C GLY A 171 -18.47 -7.37 10.00
N GLU A 172 -19.06 -7.96 11.03
CA GLU A 172 -19.17 -7.36 12.36
C GLU A 172 -18.44 -8.23 13.37
N PHE A 173 -17.59 -7.61 14.19
CA PHE A 173 -16.86 -8.28 15.26
C PHE A 173 -17.01 -7.46 16.54
N LEU A 174 -17.53 -8.09 17.61
CA LEU A 174 -17.81 -7.42 18.90
C LEU A 174 -18.64 -6.13 18.78
N GLY A 175 -19.63 -6.11 17.87
CA GLY A 175 -20.50 -4.94 17.64
C GLY A 175 -19.96 -3.91 16.64
N ASN A 176 -18.73 -4.11 16.14
CA ASN A 176 -18.06 -3.14 15.28
C ASN A 176 -17.89 -3.66 13.86
N LYS A 177 -18.24 -2.84 12.87
CA LYS A 177 -18.00 -3.16 11.46
C LYS A 177 -16.50 -3.17 11.18
N THR A 178 -15.99 -4.28 10.67
CA THR A 178 -14.56 -4.46 10.42
C THR A 178 -14.32 -5.32 9.19
N TYR A 179 -13.07 -5.34 8.73
CA TYR A 179 -12.58 -6.27 7.72
C TYR A 179 -11.78 -7.37 8.42
N VAL A 180 -12.00 -8.60 8.00
CA VAL A 180 -11.12 -9.73 8.27
C VAL A 180 -10.39 -10.07 6.97
N VAL A 181 -9.07 -10.14 7.07
CA VAL A 181 -8.18 -10.53 5.99
C VAL A 181 -7.61 -11.89 6.31
N VAL A 182 -7.75 -12.82 5.36
CA VAL A 182 -7.15 -14.15 5.42
C VAL A 182 -6.21 -14.27 4.24
N GLN A 183 -4.94 -14.53 4.50
CA GLN A 183 -3.92 -14.75 3.48
C GLN A 183 -3.42 -16.19 3.60
N MET A 184 -3.71 -16.99 2.58
CA MET A 184 -3.30 -18.38 2.46
C MET A 184 -2.12 -18.49 1.49
N PHE A 185 -1.11 -19.23 1.90
CA PHE A 185 0.03 -19.57 1.06
C PHE A 185 0.06 -21.07 0.81
N ALA A 186 0.51 -21.50 -0.36
CA ALA A 186 0.77 -22.91 -0.59
C ALA A 186 1.80 -23.17 -1.72
N SER A 187 2.26 -24.41 -1.78
CA SER A 187 2.81 -25.00 -3.01
C SER A 187 2.05 -26.27 -3.36
N PRO A 188 1.72 -26.50 -4.64
CA PRO A 188 0.91 -27.65 -5.03
C PRO A 188 1.71 -28.95 -4.88
N LYS A 189 1.02 -30.03 -4.53
CA LYS A 189 1.63 -31.36 -4.38
C LYS A 189 2.10 -31.96 -5.71
N ILE A 190 1.47 -31.56 -6.82
CA ILE A 190 1.83 -31.93 -8.19
C ILE A 190 1.91 -30.62 -8.98
N LYS A 191 3.02 -30.37 -9.67
CA LYS A 191 3.18 -29.21 -10.56
C LYS A 191 2.14 -29.36 -11.68
N GLN A 192 1.01 -28.65 -11.59
CA GLN A 192 -0.01 -28.64 -12.64
C GLN A 192 0.62 -28.02 -13.89
N GLU A 193 1.12 -28.86 -14.80
CA GLU A 193 1.24 -28.49 -16.19
C GLU A 193 -0.18 -28.30 -16.70
N THR A 194 -0.51 -27.06 -17.06
CA THR A 194 -1.70 -26.69 -17.82
C THR A 194 -1.67 -27.48 -19.14
N ILE A 195 -2.36 -28.61 -19.20
CA ILE A 195 -2.74 -29.25 -20.45
C ILE A 195 -3.91 -28.42 -20.98
N PHE A 196 -3.61 -27.40 -21.77
CA PHE A 196 -4.53 -26.96 -22.80
C PHE A 196 -4.42 -28.01 -23.91
N GLU A 197 -5.39 -28.93 -23.92
CA GLU A 197 -5.51 -29.95 -24.95
C GLU A 197 -5.96 -29.26 -26.24
N GLU A 198 -5.00 -28.99 -27.14
CA GLU A 198 -5.29 -28.67 -28.54
C GLU A 198 -5.87 -29.93 -29.19
N GLU A 199 -7.19 -29.96 -29.35
CA GLU A 199 -7.89 -31.03 -30.05
C GLU A 199 -7.54 -30.99 -31.55
N LYS A 200 -6.53 -31.77 -31.93
CA LYS A 200 -6.15 -32.00 -33.33
C LYS A 200 -6.72 -33.33 -33.79
N THR A 201 -7.97 -33.34 -34.22
CA THR A 201 -8.63 -34.54 -34.74
C THR A 201 -8.43 -34.63 -36.25
N THR A 202 -7.62 -35.59 -36.69
CA THR A 202 -7.64 -36.13 -38.06
C THR A 202 -7.56 -37.64 -37.94
N THR A 203 -8.63 -38.35 -38.25
CA THR A 203 -8.60 -39.58 -39.07
C THR A 203 -10.02 -39.87 -39.56
N SER A 204 -10.13 -40.00 -40.88
CA SER A 204 -11.32 -40.40 -41.63
C SER A 204 -11.85 -41.78 -41.23
N GLN A 205 -13.19 -41.90 -41.15
CA GLN A 205 -13.90 -43.08 -41.61
C GLN A 205 -15.20 -42.67 -42.32
N THR A 206 -15.33 -43.15 -43.55
CA THR A 206 -16.49 -43.06 -44.45
C THR A 206 -17.35 -44.31 -44.27
N ILE A 207 -18.66 -44.20 -43.99
CA ILE A 207 -19.76 -45.02 -44.57
C ILE A 207 -21.10 -44.25 -44.46
N THR A 208 -21.62 -43.86 -45.63
CA THR A 208 -23.02 -43.89 -46.13
C THR A 208 -24.19 -43.30 -45.31
N GLY A 209 -24.61 -42.10 -45.75
CA GLY A 209 -25.98 -41.73 -46.19
C GLY A 209 -27.21 -42.04 -45.32
N THR A 210 -27.92 -40.99 -44.89
CA THR A 210 -29.35 -40.74 -45.19
C THR A 210 -29.76 -39.37 -44.64
N THR A 211 -30.33 -38.56 -45.53
CA THR A 211 -30.94 -37.25 -45.32
C THR A 211 -32.23 -37.36 -44.52
N ILE A 212 -32.36 -36.64 -43.40
CA ILE A 212 -33.65 -36.10 -42.94
C ILE A 212 -33.44 -34.67 -42.42
N THR A 213 -34.02 -33.76 -43.18
CA THR A 213 -34.31 -32.34 -42.89
C THR A 213 -35.33 -32.22 -41.77
N LEU A 214 -35.13 -31.27 -40.85
CA LEU A 214 -36.21 -30.55 -40.19
C LEU A 214 -35.72 -29.14 -39.86
N GLU A 215 -36.20 -28.19 -40.67
CA GLU A 215 -36.14 -26.76 -40.47
C GLU A 215 -36.98 -26.33 -39.27
N SER A 216 -36.53 -25.29 -38.57
CA SER A 216 -37.38 -24.30 -37.88
C SER A 216 -36.55 -23.03 -37.63
N THR A 217 -36.30 -22.31 -38.72
CA THR A 217 -36.68 -20.89 -38.93
C THR A 217 -36.55 -19.88 -37.77
N THR A 218 -35.57 -18.98 -37.92
CA THR A 218 -35.60 -17.49 -37.75
C THR A 218 -35.94 -16.89 -36.37
N SER A 219 -35.13 -15.98 -35.83
CA SER A 219 -35.05 -14.59 -36.31
C SER A 219 -33.67 -13.94 -36.14
N SER A 220 -33.25 -13.30 -37.24
CA SER A 220 -32.27 -12.23 -37.43
C SER A 220 -32.33 -11.11 -36.36
N THR A 221 -31.28 -10.32 -36.08
CA THR A 221 -30.62 -9.42 -37.05
C THR A 221 -29.22 -8.95 -36.57
N THR A 222 -28.25 -9.01 -37.50
CA THR A 222 -27.03 -8.21 -37.73
C THR A 222 -27.20 -6.69 -37.46
N SER A 223 -26.24 -5.77 -37.26
CA SER A 223 -24.79 -5.65 -37.56
C SER A 223 -24.27 -4.28 -37.03
N SER A 224 -22.95 -4.20 -36.78
CA SER A 224 -22.02 -3.04 -36.94
C SER A 224 -22.11 -1.75 -36.09
N GLU A 225 -21.11 -1.58 -35.20
CA GLU A 225 -20.03 -0.54 -35.22
C GLU A 225 -20.16 0.61 -36.28
N ILE A 226 -19.99 1.93 -36.06
CA ILE A 226 -18.99 2.79 -35.36
C ILE A 226 -19.56 4.24 -35.18
N ALA A 227 -18.96 5.01 -34.25
CA ALA A 227 -18.86 6.49 -34.15
C ALA A 227 -19.95 7.28 -33.39
N GLY A 228 -19.61 7.61 -32.14
CA GLY A 228 -20.20 8.72 -31.40
C GLY A 228 -19.32 9.10 -30.21
N ILE A 229 -18.36 10.01 -30.43
CA ILE A 229 -17.70 10.74 -29.35
C ILE A 229 -18.81 11.57 -28.67
N SER A 230 -19.30 11.07 -27.55
CA SER A 230 -20.20 11.78 -26.65
C SER A 230 -19.46 11.92 -25.32
N SER A 231 -18.97 13.15 -25.10
CA SER A 231 -18.70 13.77 -23.81
C SER A 231 -18.61 12.83 -22.60
N LEU A 232 -17.37 12.62 -22.12
CA LEU A 232 -17.14 12.19 -20.74
C LEU A 232 -17.94 13.12 -19.81
N PRO A 233 -18.74 12.59 -18.86
CA PRO A 233 -19.48 13.45 -17.96
C PRO A 233 -18.47 14.12 -17.03
N GLU A 234 -18.40 15.45 -17.06
CA GLU A 234 -17.59 16.27 -16.14
C GLU A 234 -17.85 15.93 -14.66
N GLU A 235 -19.01 15.33 -14.36
CA GLU A 235 -19.40 14.85 -13.04
C GLU A 235 -18.55 13.65 -12.54
N ASN A 236 -18.20 12.70 -13.40
CA ASN A 236 -17.34 11.57 -13.02
C ASN A 236 -15.89 11.99 -12.84
N ILE A 237 -15.38 12.87 -13.72
CA ILE A 237 -14.01 13.37 -13.65
C ILE A 237 -13.78 14.15 -12.36
N ASN A 238 -14.71 15.03 -11.97
CA ASN A 238 -14.60 15.80 -10.73
C ASN A 238 -14.72 14.93 -9.48
N LYS A 239 -15.56 13.88 -9.52
CA LYS A 239 -15.72 12.94 -8.41
C LYS A 239 -14.46 12.09 -8.23
N ASP A 240 -13.87 11.61 -9.32
CA ASP A 240 -12.60 10.87 -9.32
C ASP A 240 -11.43 11.74 -8.87
N LEU A 241 -11.34 13.00 -9.32
CA LEU A 241 -10.31 13.96 -8.87
C LEU A 241 -10.44 14.26 -7.38
N LYS A 242 -11.66 14.54 -6.88
CA LYS A 242 -11.90 14.76 -5.45
C LYS A 242 -11.57 13.51 -4.63
N PHE A 243 -12.02 12.34 -5.08
CA PHE A 243 -11.73 11.06 -4.43
C PHE A 243 -10.23 10.79 -4.38
N ASN A 244 -9.51 10.99 -5.48
CA ASN A 244 -8.04 10.84 -5.54
C ASN A 244 -7.32 11.83 -4.63
N PHE A 245 -7.77 13.08 -4.57
CA PHE A 245 -7.20 14.08 -3.66
C PHE A 245 -7.42 13.72 -2.18
N TYR A 246 -8.63 13.27 -1.84
CA TYR A 246 -8.95 12.82 -0.48
C TYR A 246 -8.18 11.56 -0.09
N LYS A 247 -8.04 10.60 -1.02
CA LYS A 247 -7.21 9.40 -0.85
C LYS A 247 -5.73 9.77 -0.63
N PHE A 248 -5.20 10.68 -1.45
CA PHE A 248 -3.85 11.20 -1.28
C PHE A 248 -3.67 11.87 0.08
N LEU A 249 -4.58 12.76 0.49
CA LEU A 249 -4.56 13.40 1.80
C LEU A 249 -4.62 12.40 2.96
N ALA A 250 -5.39 11.32 2.81
CA ALA A 250 -5.60 10.35 3.87
C ALA A 250 -4.44 9.34 4.01
N ILE A 251 -3.82 8.93 2.91
CA ILE A 251 -2.86 7.80 2.86
C ILE A 251 -1.44 8.27 2.55
N ASP A 252 -1.26 8.93 1.41
CA ASP A 252 0.07 9.21 0.84
C ASP A 252 0.69 10.50 1.40
N TYR A 253 -0.13 11.41 1.93
CA TYR A 253 0.31 12.73 2.39
C TYR A 253 1.31 12.66 3.54
N ASP A 254 1.12 11.75 4.50
CA ASP A 254 2.03 11.59 5.63
C ASP A 254 3.39 11.04 5.22
N ASP A 255 3.42 10.07 4.31
CA ASP A 255 4.66 9.54 3.74
C ASP A 255 5.41 10.61 2.95
N LEU A 256 4.69 11.39 2.12
CA LEU A 256 5.26 12.53 1.42
C LEU A 256 5.85 13.56 2.40
N LEU A 257 5.10 13.91 3.44
CA LEU A 257 5.54 14.88 4.45
C LEU A 257 6.79 14.37 5.20
N ARG A 258 6.83 13.08 5.54
CA ARG A 258 8.00 12.42 6.16
C ARG A 258 9.22 12.49 5.25
N LYS A 259 9.07 12.20 3.96
CA LYS A 259 10.14 12.33 2.96
C LYS A 259 10.63 13.77 2.86
N ILE A 260 9.72 14.74 2.79
CA ILE A 260 10.08 16.17 2.77
C ILE A 260 10.91 16.54 4.00
N ILE A 261 10.46 16.17 5.20
CA ILE A 261 11.19 16.45 6.46
C ILE A 261 12.57 15.78 6.45
N PHE A 262 12.65 14.51 6.04
CA PHE A 262 13.90 13.76 5.97
C PHE A 262 14.91 14.38 5.00
N TYR A 263 14.51 14.72 3.79
CA TYR A 263 15.42 15.38 2.84
C TYR A 263 15.80 16.79 3.29
N SER A 264 14.90 17.49 4.01
CA SER A 264 15.22 18.79 4.61
C SER A 264 16.32 18.67 5.66
N LEU A 265 16.26 17.64 6.52
CA LEU A 265 17.31 17.34 7.49
C LEU A 265 18.65 17.13 6.80
N ILE A 266 18.68 16.34 5.73
CA ILE A 266 19.91 16.11 4.94
C ILE A 266 20.45 17.42 4.38
N ILE A 267 19.60 18.25 3.76
CA ILE A 267 20.03 19.50 3.12
C ILE A 267 20.54 20.50 4.17
N ILE A 268 19.82 20.67 5.30
CA ILE A 268 20.23 21.58 6.37
C ILE A 268 21.53 21.11 7.02
N ALA A 269 21.66 19.80 7.30
CA ALA A 269 22.89 19.22 7.84
C ALA A 269 24.07 19.40 6.88
N ALA A 270 23.88 19.12 5.58
CA ALA A 270 24.92 19.33 4.56
C ALA A 270 25.33 20.80 4.45
N ALA A 271 24.36 21.73 4.45
CA ALA A 271 24.64 23.17 4.43
C ALA A 271 25.40 23.62 5.69
N LEU A 272 25.08 23.07 6.86
CA LEU A 272 25.79 23.34 8.10
C LEU A 272 27.23 22.80 8.08
N ILE A 273 27.43 21.59 7.58
CA ILE A 273 28.76 20.98 7.36
C ILE A 273 29.58 21.88 6.44
N ILE A 274 29.05 22.24 5.25
CA ILE A 274 29.73 23.14 4.30
C ILE A 274 30.08 24.47 4.98
N ASN A 275 29.18 25.02 5.81
CA ASN A 275 29.45 26.24 6.55
C ASN A 275 30.67 26.11 7.49
N ILE A 276 30.71 25.04 8.28
CA ILE A 276 31.79 24.78 9.24
C ILE A 276 33.13 24.53 8.51
N PHE A 277 33.13 23.78 7.41
CA PHE A 277 34.37 23.36 6.74
C PHE A 277 34.93 24.38 5.74
N VAL A 278 34.10 25.17 5.05
CA VAL A 278 34.58 26.16 4.05
C VAL A 278 35.41 27.27 4.69
N LYS A 279 35.09 27.65 5.93
CA LYS A 279 35.86 28.65 6.70
C LYS A 279 35.87 28.32 8.18
N PHE A 280 36.62 27.28 8.55
CA PHE A 280 36.77 26.84 9.94
C PHE A 280 37.19 27.96 10.91
N ASN A 281 37.97 28.94 10.44
CA ASN A 281 38.44 30.07 11.25
C ASN A 281 37.40 31.20 11.44
N ILE A 282 36.29 31.20 10.69
CA ILE A 282 35.22 32.20 10.78
C ILE A 282 33.91 31.46 10.99
N GLN A 283 33.59 31.23 12.27
CA GLN A 283 32.35 30.56 12.67
C GLN A 283 31.39 31.56 13.30
N TYR A 284 30.10 31.41 12.96
CA TYR A 284 29.01 32.16 13.58
C TYR A 284 28.29 31.23 14.56
N PRO A 285 28.64 31.25 15.87
CA PRO A 285 28.09 30.31 16.83
C PRO A 285 26.57 30.44 16.97
N ASP A 286 26.02 31.65 16.81
CA ASP A 286 24.58 31.88 16.80
C ASP A 286 23.88 31.17 15.64
N LEU A 287 24.49 31.13 14.45
CA LEU A 287 23.98 30.44 13.28
C LEU A 287 24.00 28.92 13.48
N ILE A 288 25.10 28.40 14.01
CA ILE A 288 25.30 26.96 14.27
C ILE A 288 24.28 26.47 15.31
N ILE A 289 24.16 27.16 16.44
CA ILE A 289 23.22 26.79 17.51
C ILE A 289 21.78 26.74 16.98
N LYS A 290 21.37 27.73 16.18
CA LYS A 290 20.02 27.77 15.61
C LYS A 290 19.78 26.67 14.60
N ALA A 291 20.74 26.39 13.72
CA ALA A 291 20.64 25.28 12.76
C ALA A 291 20.53 23.93 13.49
N VAL A 292 21.35 23.71 14.52
CA VAL A 292 21.29 22.50 15.38
C VAL A 292 19.95 22.40 16.10
N ALA A 293 19.45 23.50 16.68
CA ALA A 293 18.15 23.52 17.34
C ALA A 293 17.02 23.14 16.37
N VAL A 294 17.06 23.64 15.12
CA VAL A 294 16.08 23.29 14.08
C VAL A 294 16.22 21.83 13.66
N ILE A 295 17.44 21.29 13.54
CA ILE A 295 17.66 19.86 13.28
C ILE A 295 17.04 19.01 14.39
N ILE A 296 17.29 19.33 15.67
CA ILE A 296 16.71 18.62 16.81
C ILE A 296 15.18 18.69 16.74
N LEU A 297 14.64 19.89 16.50
CA LEU A 297 13.20 20.10 16.40
C LEU A 297 12.59 19.30 15.25
N LEU A 298 13.24 19.24 14.08
CA LEU A 298 12.81 18.43 12.95
C LEU A 298 12.90 16.93 13.24
N CYS A 299 13.91 16.47 13.98
CA CYS A 299 14.02 15.07 14.41
C CYS A 299 12.87 14.70 15.35
N VAL A 300 12.59 15.52 16.37
CA VAL A 300 11.43 15.34 17.27
C VAL A 300 10.13 15.38 16.46
N PHE A 301 10.00 16.36 15.56
CA PHE A 301 8.83 16.52 14.71
C PHE A 301 8.63 15.33 13.76
N ASN A 302 9.70 14.70 13.28
CA ASN A 302 9.65 13.49 12.47
C ASN A 302 9.23 12.26 13.28
N TYR A 303 9.60 12.20 14.57
CA TYR A 303 9.22 11.13 15.48
C TYR A 303 7.72 11.11 15.79
N PHE A 304 7.11 12.29 16.01
CA PHE A 304 5.66 12.40 16.23
C PHE A 304 4.87 12.24 14.93
N ASP A 305 4.63 11.01 14.49
CA ASP A 305 3.82 10.74 13.30
C ASP A 305 2.33 10.53 13.61
N LYS A 306 1.53 10.41 12.55
CA LYS A 306 0.09 10.17 12.65
C LYS A 306 -0.21 8.94 13.51
N PHE A 307 0.54 7.85 13.35
CA PHE A 307 0.37 6.64 14.16
C PHE A 307 0.62 6.88 15.65
N SER A 308 1.71 7.58 16.00
CA SER A 308 1.99 7.98 17.39
C SER A 308 0.88 8.87 17.96
N MET A 309 0.34 9.79 17.15
CA MET A 309 -0.79 10.63 17.55
C MET A 309 -2.10 9.85 17.68
N LEU A 310 -2.33 8.83 16.86
CA LEU A 310 -3.49 7.95 16.96
C LEU A 310 -3.44 7.08 18.22
N GLN A 311 -2.26 6.64 18.66
CA GLN A 311 -2.09 5.93 19.94
C GLN A 311 -2.38 6.81 21.17
N LEU A 312 -2.23 8.13 21.05
CA LEU A 312 -2.61 9.11 22.07
C LEU A 312 -4.12 9.36 22.13
N ILE A 313 -4.85 9.06 21.05
CA ILE A 313 -6.31 9.11 21.02
C ILE A 313 -6.82 7.77 21.58
N SER A 314 -7.49 7.84 22.73
CA SER A 314 -8.09 6.66 23.39
C SER A 314 -8.82 5.75 22.39
N HIS A 315 -8.53 4.45 22.45
CA HIS A 315 -9.17 3.41 21.62
C HIS A 315 -10.72 3.45 21.68
N ASN A 316 -11.31 4.06 22.71
CA ASN A 316 -12.75 4.25 22.84
C ASN A 316 -13.37 5.25 21.83
N PHE A 317 -12.56 6.05 21.12
CA PHE A 317 -13.05 6.97 20.08
C PHE A 317 -12.92 6.41 18.66
N MET A 318 -12.19 5.30 18.50
CA MET A 318 -11.94 4.62 17.23
C MET A 318 -12.86 3.40 17.01
N ILE A 319 -13.66 3.05 18.02
CA ILE A 319 -14.70 2.04 17.97
C ILE A 319 -16.04 2.71 17.64
#